data_AF-A0A3D3AQR7-F1
#
_entry.id   AF-A0A3D3AQR7-F1
#
_cell.length_a   1.000
_cell.length_b   1.000
_cell.length_c   1.000
_cell.angle_alpha   90.00
_cell.angle_beta   90.00
_cell.angle_gamma   90.00
#
_symmetry.space_group_name_H-M   'P 1'
#
loop_
_entity.id
_entity.type
_entity.pdbx_description
1 polymer ?
#
loop_
_entity_poly.entity_id
_entity_poly.type
_entity_poly.pdbx_seq_one_letter_code
_entity_poly.pdbx_strand_id
1 'polypeptide(L)'
;MKFLSKIKLIFGQKYLATPWIVFGFLFLLTLSFKLIYLFDFAIRSPDEFFYIQGAKSLLDGKVLYKDFGEIKPPGIFFLYFFFSKIFGYENIMIIVKGINTVFQTGSAFLIYLIGKKLFSIKTSFILSVVFILAVTVNVKFWPGHIMLLSLCPFFIFIYYLFDFTKNNLKISLFLSSFFLSLSFLLSTNFIFFTLIYPIMLYYIYRNSLKTLYFSLISLFGFLIPLAFFLFYLAINNAFNDWYWWSVEWASIYSSHYSLLRKIWSFLDSFRIVWQWTPLLIFSFTGFFLLMKEKTWSLNKLLIIVVFFISLISRLMFKGAERYSLYLLPVFILLLGVFLEKKIVQLKKNISSF
;
A
#
# COMPACT_ATOMS: atom_id res chain seq x y z
N MET A 1 43.35 -8.26 0.30
CA MET A 1 42.05 -8.21 -0.45
C MET A 1 41.18 -9.47 -0.34
N LYS A 2 41.71 -10.72 -0.39
CA LYS A 2 40.89 -11.96 -0.30
C LYS A 2 40.13 -12.18 1.03
N PHE A 3 40.60 -11.59 2.14
CA PHE A 3 39.95 -11.71 3.46
C PHE A 3 38.71 -10.82 3.61
N LEU A 4 38.79 -9.57 3.14
CA LEU A 4 37.67 -8.61 3.14
C LEU A 4 36.54 -9.01 2.19
N SER A 5 36.84 -9.70 1.08
CA SER A 5 35.80 -10.25 0.20
C SER A 5 35.04 -11.42 0.84
N LYS A 6 35.72 -12.30 1.60
CA LYS A 6 35.08 -13.39 2.35
C LYS A 6 34.18 -12.89 3.48
N ILE A 7 34.61 -11.89 4.24
CA ILE A 7 33.80 -11.30 5.33
C ILE A 7 32.56 -10.60 4.77
N LYS A 8 32.68 -9.84 3.68
CA LYS A 8 31.52 -9.19 3.02
C LYS A 8 30.48 -10.18 2.50
N LEU A 9 30.89 -11.38 2.09
CA LEU A 9 29.99 -12.37 1.49
C LEU A 9 29.20 -13.18 2.55
N ILE A 10 29.86 -13.52 3.66
CA ILE A 10 29.28 -14.40 4.69
C ILE A 10 28.33 -13.63 5.62
N PHE A 11 28.68 -12.41 6.03
CA PHE A 11 27.85 -11.64 6.94
C PHE A 11 26.64 -11.01 6.23
N GLY A 12 26.82 -10.53 4.99
CA GLY A 12 25.75 -9.85 4.26
C GLY A 12 24.54 -10.75 3.98
N GLN A 13 24.75 -11.97 3.47
CA GLN A 13 23.61 -12.83 3.09
C GLN A 13 22.90 -13.46 4.30
N LYS A 14 23.64 -13.85 5.34
CA LYS A 14 23.06 -14.46 6.55
C LYS A 14 22.16 -13.48 7.31
N TYR A 15 22.59 -12.22 7.47
CA TYR A 15 21.76 -11.20 8.12
C TYR A 15 20.55 -10.82 7.28
N LEU A 16 20.74 -10.61 5.97
CA LEU A 16 19.63 -10.30 5.07
C LEU A 16 18.65 -11.47 4.91
N ALA A 17 19.03 -12.70 5.25
CA ALA A 17 18.11 -13.84 5.27
C ALA A 17 17.20 -13.84 6.51
N THR A 18 17.63 -13.21 7.62
CA THR A 18 16.93 -13.20 8.91
C THR A 18 15.91 -12.06 8.97
N PRO A 19 14.60 -12.33 8.90
CA PRO A 19 13.59 -11.29 8.70
C PRO A 19 13.57 -10.22 9.81
N TRP A 20 13.76 -10.62 11.07
CA TRP A 20 13.72 -9.70 12.21
C TRP A 20 14.86 -8.68 12.21
N ILE A 21 16.04 -9.06 11.72
CA ILE A 21 17.18 -8.15 11.57
C ILE A 21 16.86 -7.10 10.49
N VAL A 22 16.27 -7.54 9.38
CA VAL A 22 15.82 -6.63 8.31
C VAL A 22 14.74 -5.69 8.83
N PHE A 23 13.76 -6.19 9.59
CA PHE A 23 12.73 -5.36 10.21
C PHE A 23 13.34 -4.30 11.14
N GLY A 24 14.24 -4.70 12.05
CA GLY A 24 14.91 -3.78 12.96
C GLY A 24 15.71 -2.70 12.21
N PHE A 25 16.44 -3.08 11.16
CA PHE A 25 17.13 -2.13 10.30
C PHE A 25 16.17 -1.14 9.61
N LEU A 26 15.08 -1.64 9.01
CA LEU A 26 14.10 -0.80 8.33
C LEU A 26 13.37 0.14 9.30
N PHE A 27 13.11 -0.32 10.53
CA PHE A 27 12.54 0.49 11.60
C PHE A 27 13.47 1.64 11.97
N LEU A 28 14.74 1.33 12.28
CA LEU A 28 15.74 2.35 12.60
C LEU A 28 15.93 3.34 11.44
N LEU A 29 15.99 2.85 10.20
CA LEU A 29 16.11 3.70 9.02
C LEU A 29 14.90 4.64 8.88
N THR A 30 13.69 4.12 9.04
CA THR A 30 12.45 4.94 9.00
C THR A 30 12.47 5.99 10.10
N LEU A 31 12.87 5.60 11.32
CA LEU A 31 12.95 6.48 12.48
C LEU A 31 13.97 7.59 12.27
N SER A 32 15.17 7.28 11.77
CA SER A 32 16.22 8.28 11.49
C SER A 32 15.75 9.31 10.48
N PHE A 33 15.07 8.87 9.43
CA PHE A 33 14.52 9.77 8.41
C PHE A 33 13.35 10.62 8.91
N LYS A 34 12.54 10.07 9.83
CA LYS A 34 11.40 10.77 10.42
C LYS A 34 11.73 11.51 11.70
N LEU A 35 12.98 11.52 12.16
CA LEU A 35 13.35 12.12 13.42
C LEU A 35 12.95 13.61 13.49
N ILE A 36 13.21 14.37 12.42
CA ILE A 36 12.76 15.77 12.31
C ILE A 36 11.23 15.88 12.37
N TYR A 37 10.51 14.97 11.72
CA TYR A 37 9.05 14.94 11.74
C TYR A 37 8.48 14.60 13.12
N LEU A 38 9.14 13.74 13.89
CA LEU A 38 8.73 13.39 15.25
C LEU A 38 8.72 14.61 16.18
N PHE A 39 9.64 15.55 15.98
CA PHE A 39 9.72 16.77 16.79
C PHE A 39 8.93 17.97 16.24
N ASP A 40 8.33 17.87 15.05
CA ASP A 40 7.49 18.95 14.52
C ASP A 40 6.08 18.95 15.11
N PHE A 41 5.71 19.94 15.91
CA PHE A 41 4.41 19.96 16.61
C PHE A 41 3.21 20.40 15.75
N ALA A 42 3.42 20.80 14.49
CA ALA A 42 2.34 21.34 13.68
C ALA A 42 1.48 20.24 13.01
N ILE A 43 0.15 20.42 13.05
CA ILE A 43 -0.77 19.76 12.12
C ILE A 43 -0.50 20.34 10.74
N ARG A 44 -0.12 19.49 9.78
CA ARG A 44 0.39 19.96 8.47
C ARG A 44 -0.68 20.02 7.38
N SER A 45 -1.86 19.45 7.63
CA SER A 45 -2.95 19.46 6.65
C SER A 45 -4.33 19.53 7.29
N PRO A 46 -5.31 20.16 6.63
CA PRO A 46 -6.70 20.12 7.07
C PRO A 46 -7.23 18.68 7.19
N ASP A 47 -6.85 17.80 6.26
CA ASP A 47 -7.20 16.37 6.29
C ASP A 47 -6.79 15.71 7.62
N GLU A 48 -5.57 15.97 8.09
CA GLU A 48 -5.05 15.44 9.36
C GLU A 48 -5.83 15.95 10.58
N PHE A 49 -6.19 17.25 10.58
CA PHE A 49 -7.05 17.82 11.60
C PHE A 49 -8.41 17.10 11.67
N PHE A 50 -9.07 16.88 10.52
CA PHE A 50 -10.35 16.18 10.51
C PHE A 50 -10.25 14.74 11.01
N TYR A 51 -9.15 14.02 10.72
CA TYR A 51 -8.94 12.68 11.27
C TYR A 51 -8.85 12.69 12.79
N ILE A 52 -8.09 13.64 13.35
CA ILE A 52 -7.94 13.83 14.79
C ILE A 52 -9.28 14.19 15.44
N GLN A 53 -10.07 15.07 14.81
CA GLN A 53 -11.37 15.49 15.34
C GLN A 53 -12.45 14.42 15.23
N GLY A 54 -12.44 13.61 14.16
CA GLY A 54 -13.32 12.45 14.06
C GLY A 54 -13.01 11.41 15.14
N ALA A 55 -11.72 11.17 15.41
CA ALA A 55 -11.30 10.30 16.52
C ALA A 55 -11.72 10.85 17.90
N LYS A 56 -11.58 12.17 18.12
CA LYS A 56 -12.06 12.83 19.34
C LYS A 56 -13.56 12.70 19.51
N SER A 57 -14.33 12.93 18.44
CA SER A 57 -15.79 12.80 18.46
C SER A 57 -16.21 11.40 18.89
N LEU A 58 -15.56 10.35 18.37
CA LEU A 58 -15.79 8.97 18.79
C LEU A 58 -15.43 8.73 20.28
N LEU A 59 -14.36 9.34 20.80
CA LEU A 59 -14.00 9.27 22.22
C LEU A 59 -15.04 9.95 23.12
N ASP A 60 -15.69 10.99 22.62
CA ASP A 60 -16.74 11.73 23.32
C ASP A 60 -18.12 11.02 23.23
N GLY A 61 -18.16 9.80 22.72
CA GLY A 61 -19.39 9.00 22.58
C GLY A 61 -20.27 9.42 21.41
N LYS A 62 -19.78 10.28 20.51
CA LYS A 62 -20.51 10.69 19.30
C LYS A 62 -20.43 9.62 18.22
N VAL A 63 -21.41 9.62 17.34
CA VAL A 63 -21.54 8.68 16.24
C VAL A 63 -20.94 9.26 14.97
N LEU A 64 -19.92 8.59 14.40
CA LEU A 64 -19.32 8.95 13.12
C LEU A 64 -20.36 9.08 11.99
N TYR A 65 -20.18 10.07 11.10
CA TYR A 65 -21.08 10.49 10.01
C TYR A 65 -22.37 11.17 10.44
N LYS A 66 -22.96 10.75 11.56
CA LYS A 66 -24.17 11.37 12.11
C LYS A 66 -23.87 12.66 12.87
N ASP A 67 -22.97 12.60 13.84
CA ASP A 67 -22.58 13.74 14.68
C ASP A 67 -21.28 14.41 14.18
N PHE A 68 -20.56 13.74 13.27
CA PHE A 68 -19.35 14.23 12.61
C PHE A 68 -19.41 13.87 11.12
N GLY A 69 -19.90 14.80 10.31
CA GLY A 69 -20.06 14.63 8.87
C GLY A 69 -18.76 14.85 8.11
N GLU A 70 -18.30 13.83 7.37
CA GLU A 70 -17.04 13.88 6.61
C GLU A 70 -17.06 12.86 5.46
N ILE A 71 -16.43 13.17 4.33
CA ILE A 71 -16.38 12.32 3.12
C ILE A 71 -15.35 11.19 3.21
N LYS A 72 -14.50 11.22 4.23
CA LYS A 72 -13.36 10.32 4.33
C LYS A 72 -13.82 8.93 4.79
N PRO A 73 -13.12 7.87 4.35
CA PRO A 73 -13.46 6.51 4.74
C PRO A 73 -13.32 6.29 6.25
N PRO A 74 -14.11 5.36 6.83
CA PRO A 74 -14.27 5.25 8.28
C PRO A 74 -13.01 4.76 9.01
N GLY A 75 -12.21 3.96 8.33
CA GLY A 75 -11.08 3.24 8.92
C GLY A 75 -10.05 4.18 9.54
N ILE A 76 -9.86 5.40 9.00
CA ILE A 76 -8.89 6.34 9.56
C ILE A 76 -9.32 6.87 10.94
N PHE A 77 -10.61 7.14 11.11
CA PHE A 77 -11.17 7.63 12.37
C PHE A 77 -11.12 6.54 13.43
N PHE A 78 -11.52 5.32 13.08
CA PHE A 78 -11.44 4.18 14.01
C PHE A 78 -10.01 3.82 14.38
N LEU A 79 -9.06 3.95 13.43
CA LEU A 79 -7.64 3.74 13.71
C LEU A 79 -7.15 4.73 14.77
N TYR A 80 -7.37 6.03 14.56
CA TYR A 80 -6.94 7.05 15.52
C TYR A 80 -7.72 6.98 16.84
N PHE A 81 -9.02 6.68 16.80
CA PHE A 81 -9.83 6.44 18.00
C PHE A 81 -9.26 5.29 18.84
N PHE A 82 -8.98 4.14 18.23
CA PHE A 82 -8.47 2.95 18.92
C PHE A 82 -7.14 3.25 19.63
N PHE A 83 -6.18 3.86 18.93
CA PHE A 83 -4.90 4.19 19.53
C PHE A 83 -5.00 5.32 20.56
N SER A 84 -5.87 6.32 20.35
CA SER A 84 -6.10 7.38 21.35
C SER A 84 -6.80 6.86 22.60
N LYS A 85 -7.63 5.82 22.48
CA LYS A 85 -8.25 5.16 23.63
C LYS A 85 -7.23 4.39 24.48
N ILE A 86 -6.17 3.86 23.86
CA ILE A 86 -5.11 3.10 24.55
C ILE A 86 -4.07 4.04 25.16
N PHE A 87 -3.62 5.05 24.42
CA PHE A 87 -2.48 5.90 24.78
C PHE A 87 -2.87 7.28 25.30
N GLY A 88 -4.17 7.58 25.38
CA GLY A 88 -4.67 8.90 25.77
C GLY A 88 -4.71 9.90 24.60
N TYR A 89 -5.77 10.70 24.53
CA TYR A 89 -5.97 11.68 23.46
C TYR A 89 -5.00 12.86 23.54
N GLU A 90 -4.52 13.18 24.74
CA GLU A 90 -3.47 14.17 24.99
C GLU A 90 -2.17 13.85 24.23
N ASN A 91 -1.95 12.58 23.89
CA ASN A 91 -0.80 12.11 23.12
C ASN A 91 -1.07 11.98 21.61
N ILE A 92 -2.17 12.54 21.10
CA ILE A 92 -2.62 12.34 19.71
C ILE A 92 -1.53 12.62 18.66
N MET A 93 -0.72 13.66 18.86
CA MET A 93 0.36 13.99 17.92
C MET A 93 1.44 12.91 17.88
N ILE A 94 1.79 12.31 19.03
CA ILE A 94 2.73 11.20 19.09
C ILE A 94 2.10 9.96 18.43
N ILE A 95 0.82 9.72 18.69
CA ILE A 95 0.06 8.59 18.14
C ILE A 95 0.03 8.65 16.61
N VAL A 96 -0.40 9.77 16.02
CA VAL A 96 -0.48 9.95 14.56
C VAL A 96 0.87 9.67 13.89
N LYS A 97 1.95 10.22 14.46
CA LYS A 97 3.31 10.05 13.93
C LYS A 97 3.86 8.65 14.15
N GLY A 98 3.58 8.05 15.30
CA GLY A 98 3.95 6.69 15.67
C GLY A 98 3.30 5.68 14.74
N ILE A 99 1.97 5.79 14.54
CA ILE A 99 1.21 4.98 13.58
C ILE A 99 1.83 5.11 12.18
N ASN A 100 2.07 6.34 11.72
CA ASN A 100 2.67 6.57 10.40
C ASN A 100 4.06 5.90 10.26
N THR A 101 4.89 5.96 11.30
CA THR A 101 6.20 5.31 11.33
C THR A 101 6.06 3.79 11.27
N VAL A 102 5.21 3.21 12.12
CA VAL A 102 4.95 1.76 12.17
C VAL A 102 4.40 1.25 10.84
N PHE A 103 3.43 1.94 10.25
CA PHE A 103 2.82 1.54 8.98
C PHE A 103 3.79 1.65 7.79
N GLN A 104 4.64 2.67 7.77
CA GLN A 104 5.68 2.79 6.75
C GLN A 104 6.73 1.68 6.89
N THR A 105 7.21 1.41 8.11
CA THR A 105 8.15 0.31 8.36
C THR A 105 7.52 -1.04 8.02
N GLY A 106 6.28 -1.27 8.44
CA GLY A 106 5.52 -2.49 8.12
C GLY A 106 5.37 -2.69 6.62
N SER A 107 5.02 -1.63 5.88
CA SER A 107 4.96 -1.64 4.41
C SER A 107 6.32 -2.01 3.78
N ALA A 108 7.41 -1.39 4.22
CA ALA A 108 8.75 -1.68 3.74
C ALA A 108 9.16 -3.13 4.01
N PHE A 109 8.85 -3.64 5.19
CA PHE A 109 9.14 -5.03 5.56
C PHE A 109 8.32 -6.02 4.73
N LEU A 110 7.04 -5.74 4.49
CA LEU A 110 6.19 -6.55 3.62
C LEU A 110 6.69 -6.55 2.18
N ILE A 111 7.19 -5.42 1.66
CA ILE A 111 7.87 -5.35 0.36
C ILE A 111 9.09 -6.27 0.32
N TYR A 112 9.89 -6.30 1.40
CA TYR A 112 11.01 -7.26 1.50
C TYR A 112 10.50 -8.71 1.48
N LEU A 113 9.42 -9.04 2.19
CA LEU A 113 8.85 -10.38 2.19
C LEU A 113 8.27 -10.78 0.82
N ILE A 114 7.51 -9.90 0.16
CA ILE A 114 7.02 -10.07 -1.21
C ILE A 114 8.20 -10.25 -2.17
N GLY A 115 9.21 -9.38 -2.04
CA GLY A 115 10.41 -9.42 -2.84
C GLY A 115 11.17 -10.75 -2.68
N LYS A 116 11.15 -11.40 -1.50
CA LYS A 116 11.76 -12.72 -1.31
C LYS A 116 11.01 -13.84 -2.02
N LYS A 117 9.71 -13.66 -2.27
CA LYS A 117 8.91 -14.61 -3.07
C LYS A 117 9.16 -14.43 -4.56
N LEU A 118 9.46 -13.22 -5.00
CA LEU A 118 9.53 -12.85 -6.43
C LEU A 118 10.96 -12.73 -6.98
N PHE A 119 11.92 -12.34 -6.15
CA PHE A 119 13.27 -11.94 -6.54
C PHE A 119 14.32 -12.51 -5.56
N SER A 120 15.59 -12.19 -5.78
CA SER A 120 16.66 -12.50 -4.84
C SER A 120 16.57 -11.67 -3.55
N ILE A 121 17.04 -12.21 -2.43
CA ILE A 121 17.04 -11.55 -1.10
C ILE A 121 17.67 -10.13 -1.17
N LYS A 122 18.75 -9.98 -1.95
CA LYS A 122 19.42 -8.69 -2.16
C LYS A 122 18.48 -7.69 -2.84
N THR A 123 17.81 -8.10 -3.92
CA THR A 123 16.80 -7.27 -4.59
C THR A 123 15.69 -6.90 -3.62
N SER A 124 15.15 -7.85 -2.87
CA SER A 124 14.07 -7.61 -1.90
C SER A 124 14.43 -6.55 -0.86
N PHE A 125 15.65 -6.62 -0.32
CA PHE A 125 16.16 -5.62 0.63
C PHE A 125 16.28 -4.24 -0.02
N ILE A 126 16.88 -4.15 -1.22
CA ILE A 126 17.01 -2.88 -1.94
C ILE A 126 15.62 -2.26 -2.17
N LEU A 127 14.63 -3.04 -2.59
CA LEU A 127 13.26 -2.56 -2.80
C LEU A 127 12.64 -1.96 -1.53
N SER A 128 12.82 -2.62 -0.38
CA SER A 128 12.31 -2.11 0.89
C SER A 128 12.95 -0.78 1.31
N VAL A 129 14.26 -0.62 1.08
CA VAL A 129 14.98 0.63 1.34
C VAL A 129 14.54 1.72 0.37
N VAL A 130 14.43 1.42 -0.93
CA VAL A 130 13.95 2.38 -1.95
C VAL A 130 12.53 2.84 -1.64
N PHE A 131 11.66 1.97 -1.12
CA PHE A 131 10.32 2.37 -0.68
C PHE A 131 10.38 3.41 0.45
N ILE A 132 11.17 3.16 1.51
CA ILE A 132 11.34 4.13 2.61
C ILE A 132 11.85 5.45 2.07
N LEU A 133 12.86 5.44 1.20
CA LEU A 133 13.42 6.65 0.58
C LEU A 133 12.38 7.37 -0.28
N ALA A 134 11.59 6.65 -1.08
CA ALA A 134 10.58 7.24 -1.95
C ALA A 134 9.48 7.96 -1.16
N VAL A 135 9.01 7.37 -0.06
CA VAL A 135 8.02 8.01 0.82
C VAL A 135 8.65 9.18 1.58
N THR A 136 9.90 9.04 2.00
CA THR A 136 10.59 10.02 2.84
C THR A 136 11.09 11.23 2.04
N VAL A 137 11.54 11.10 0.80
CA VAL A 137 12.12 12.26 0.10
C VAL A 137 11.11 13.38 -0.16
N ASN A 138 9.81 13.06 -0.17
CA ASN A 138 8.76 14.02 -0.41
C ASN A 138 8.03 14.37 0.89
N VAL A 139 8.31 15.56 1.42
CA VAL A 139 7.69 16.10 2.65
C VAL A 139 6.17 16.18 2.60
N LYS A 140 5.57 16.20 1.41
CA LYS A 140 4.11 16.15 1.25
C LYS A 140 3.51 14.77 1.54
N PHE A 141 4.35 13.76 1.80
CA PHE A 141 3.92 12.46 2.32
C PHE A 141 4.17 12.33 3.83
N TRP A 142 4.67 13.38 4.49
CA TRP A 142 5.15 13.27 5.87
C TRP A 142 4.06 13.33 6.95
N PRO A 143 2.92 14.05 6.84
CA PRO A 143 1.82 13.75 7.73
C PRO A 143 1.21 12.38 7.40
N GLY A 144 0.59 11.74 8.38
CA GLY A 144 -0.10 10.46 8.23
C GLY A 144 -1.30 10.61 7.28
N HIS A 145 -1.04 10.63 5.98
CA HIS A 145 -2.08 10.64 4.98
C HIS A 145 -2.69 9.25 4.86
N ILE A 146 -4.01 9.21 4.71
CA ILE A 146 -4.79 7.99 4.46
C ILE A 146 -4.11 7.05 3.44
N MET A 147 -3.55 7.62 2.38
CA MET A 147 -2.92 6.87 1.29
C MET A 147 -1.68 6.11 1.77
N LEU A 148 -0.87 6.70 2.64
CA LEU A 148 0.31 6.03 3.18
C LEU A 148 -0.08 4.94 4.20
N LEU A 149 -1.06 5.23 5.06
CA LEU A 149 -1.56 4.29 6.05
C LEU A 149 -2.29 3.09 5.42
N SER A 150 -2.94 3.28 4.28
CA SER A 150 -3.56 2.18 3.55
C SER A 150 -2.54 1.27 2.84
N LEU A 151 -1.29 1.70 2.63
CA LEU A 151 -0.27 0.84 2.00
C LEU A 151 0.09 -0.37 2.85
N CYS A 152 0.10 -0.27 4.18
CA CYS A 152 0.49 -1.40 5.02
C CYS A 152 -0.46 -2.60 4.87
N PRO A 153 -1.78 -2.48 5.13
CA PRO A 153 -2.72 -3.56 4.84
C PRO A 153 -2.72 -3.95 3.35
N PHE A 154 -2.49 -3.00 2.44
CA PHE A 154 -2.43 -3.32 1.02
C PHE A 154 -1.23 -4.21 0.65
N PHE A 155 -0.06 -4.01 1.27
CA PHE A 155 1.07 -4.92 1.08
C PHE A 155 0.85 -6.29 1.76
N ILE A 156 0.04 -6.37 2.82
CA ILE A 156 -0.40 -7.67 3.35
C ILE A 156 -1.31 -8.38 2.33
N PHE A 157 -2.24 -7.64 1.71
CA PHE A 157 -3.04 -8.12 0.57
C PHE A 157 -2.14 -8.69 -0.53
N ILE A 158 -1.13 -7.95 -0.99
CA ILE A 158 -0.18 -8.38 -2.02
C ILE A 158 0.64 -9.60 -1.56
N TYR A 159 1.08 -9.63 -0.30
CA TYR A 159 1.87 -10.73 0.25
C TYR A 159 1.13 -12.08 0.17
N TYR A 160 -0.15 -12.10 0.55
CA TYR A 160 -1.00 -13.28 0.42
C TYR A 160 -1.41 -13.53 -1.03
N LEU A 161 -1.56 -12.48 -1.85
CA LEU A 161 -1.80 -12.59 -3.29
C LEU A 161 -0.63 -13.28 -4.03
N PHE A 162 0.59 -13.21 -3.53
CA PHE A 162 1.72 -13.95 -4.11
C PHE A 162 2.02 -15.28 -3.40
N ASP A 163 1.21 -15.67 -2.40
CA ASP A 163 1.39 -16.95 -1.66
C ASP A 163 0.59 -18.13 -2.22
N PHE A 164 -0.19 -17.92 -3.29
CA PHE A 164 -1.10 -18.92 -3.85
C PHE A 164 -0.44 -20.24 -4.28
N THR A 165 0.88 -20.25 -4.44
CA THR A 165 1.63 -21.42 -4.92
C THR A 165 2.12 -22.34 -3.82
N LYS A 166 2.05 -21.94 -2.53
CA LYS A 166 2.76 -22.66 -1.47
C LYS A 166 1.88 -23.29 -0.40
N ASN A 167 0.78 -22.65 0.03
CA ASN A 167 -0.09 -23.19 1.07
C ASN A 167 -1.53 -22.67 0.95
N ASN A 168 -2.48 -23.56 1.30
CA ASN A 168 -3.94 -23.34 1.43
C ASN A 168 -4.49 -22.11 0.70
N LEU A 169 -4.75 -22.27 -0.60
CA LEU A 169 -5.31 -21.22 -1.46
C LEU A 169 -6.53 -20.51 -0.85
N LYS A 170 -7.41 -21.23 -0.14
CA LYS A 170 -8.60 -20.64 0.47
C LYS A 170 -8.24 -19.61 1.54
N ILE A 171 -7.30 -19.94 2.42
CA ILE A 171 -6.81 -19.03 3.46
C ILE A 171 -6.12 -17.83 2.83
N SER A 172 -5.27 -18.06 1.82
CA SER A 172 -4.57 -16.97 1.13
C SER A 172 -5.52 -16.00 0.44
N LEU A 173 -6.57 -16.51 -0.24
CA LEU A 173 -7.60 -15.68 -0.87
C LEU A 173 -8.39 -14.88 0.18
N PHE A 174 -8.83 -15.54 1.25
CA PHE A 174 -9.57 -14.92 2.34
C PHE A 174 -8.76 -13.81 3.03
N LEU A 175 -7.52 -14.11 3.44
CA LEU A 175 -6.67 -13.13 4.13
C LEU A 175 -6.29 -12.00 3.19
N SER A 176 -5.94 -12.29 1.93
CA SER A 176 -5.66 -11.28 0.93
C SER A 176 -6.81 -10.28 0.82
N SER A 177 -8.05 -10.76 0.69
CA SER A 177 -9.21 -9.88 0.48
C SER A 177 -9.68 -9.18 1.75
N PHE A 178 -9.50 -9.80 2.91
CA PHE A 178 -9.70 -9.18 4.22
C PHE A 178 -8.81 -7.95 4.39
N PHE A 179 -7.51 -8.09 4.12
CA PHE A 179 -6.58 -6.95 4.20
C PHE A 179 -6.81 -5.91 3.09
N LEU A 180 -7.30 -6.33 1.92
CA LEU A 180 -7.76 -5.38 0.90
C LEU A 180 -8.96 -4.55 1.40
N SER A 181 -9.89 -5.17 2.12
CA SER A 181 -11.03 -4.48 2.74
C SER A 181 -10.60 -3.49 3.83
N LEU A 182 -9.62 -3.85 4.67
CA LEU A 182 -9.03 -2.89 5.61
C LEU A 182 -8.35 -1.71 4.89
N SER A 183 -7.69 -1.97 3.75
CA SER A 183 -7.12 -0.90 2.91
C SER A 183 -8.21 -0.03 2.30
N PHE A 184 -9.34 -0.63 1.88
CA PHE A 184 -10.53 0.04 1.37
C PHE A 184 -11.20 0.94 2.42
N LEU A 185 -11.32 0.45 3.65
CA LEU A 185 -11.89 1.22 4.76
C LEU A 185 -11.01 2.40 5.16
N LEU A 186 -9.70 2.35 4.90
CA LEU A 186 -8.82 3.52 5.01
C LEU A 186 -8.94 4.41 3.77
N SER A 187 -8.89 3.83 2.57
CA SER A 187 -9.02 4.53 1.30
C SER A 187 -9.89 3.75 0.31
N THR A 188 -11.04 4.32 -0.07
CA THR A 188 -12.03 3.67 -0.94
C THR A 188 -11.49 3.30 -2.33
N ASN A 189 -10.35 3.86 -2.73
CA ASN A 189 -9.73 3.63 -4.04
C ASN A 189 -9.20 2.22 -4.20
N PHE A 190 -8.92 1.53 -3.09
CA PHE A 190 -8.50 0.14 -3.14
C PHE A 190 -9.62 -0.79 -3.64
N ILE A 191 -10.86 -0.32 -3.82
CA ILE A 191 -11.95 -1.10 -4.41
C ILE A 191 -11.60 -1.65 -5.79
N PHE A 192 -10.83 -0.91 -6.60
CA PHE A 192 -10.48 -1.35 -7.96
C PHE A 192 -9.59 -2.59 -7.96
N PHE A 193 -8.85 -2.86 -6.87
CA PHE A 193 -8.01 -4.04 -6.74
C PHE A 193 -8.82 -5.33 -6.49
N THR A 194 -10.13 -5.24 -6.22
CA THR A 194 -10.99 -6.42 -6.17
C THR A 194 -11.11 -7.12 -7.53
N LEU A 195 -10.90 -6.39 -8.63
CA LEU A 195 -10.89 -6.92 -10.00
C LEU A 195 -9.76 -7.93 -10.25
N ILE A 196 -8.71 -7.95 -9.41
CA ILE A 196 -7.60 -8.89 -9.54
C ILE A 196 -8.08 -10.34 -9.38
N TYR A 197 -8.98 -10.61 -8.44
CA TYR A 197 -9.42 -11.96 -8.14
C TYR A 197 -10.05 -12.68 -9.33
N PRO A 198 -11.12 -12.17 -9.98
CA PRO A 198 -11.74 -12.85 -11.10
C PRO A 198 -10.76 -13.01 -12.28
N ILE A 199 -9.95 -12.00 -12.60
CA ILE A 199 -8.97 -12.05 -13.69
C ILE A 199 -7.93 -13.16 -13.44
N MET A 200 -7.35 -13.16 -12.24
CA MET A 200 -6.33 -14.12 -11.84
C MET A 200 -6.88 -15.54 -11.73
N LEU A 201 -8.02 -15.73 -11.07
CA LEU A 201 -8.61 -17.05 -10.87
C LEU A 201 -9.07 -17.66 -12.18
N TYR A 202 -9.62 -16.85 -13.11
CA TYR A 202 -9.94 -17.31 -14.45
C TYR A 202 -8.70 -17.77 -15.21
N TYR A 203 -7.59 -17.02 -15.11
CA TYR A 203 -6.32 -17.41 -15.72
C TYR A 203 -5.78 -18.74 -15.19
N ILE A 204 -5.88 -18.98 -13.87
CA ILE A 204 -5.41 -20.21 -13.21
C ILE A 204 -6.29 -21.42 -13.56
N TYR A 205 -7.61 -21.29 -13.43
CA TYR A 205 -8.51 -22.45 -13.50
C TYR A 205 -9.11 -22.72 -14.87
N ARG A 206 -9.25 -21.70 -15.72
CA ARG A 206 -9.96 -21.79 -17.01
C ARG A 206 -11.35 -22.44 -16.91
N ASN A 207 -11.97 -22.36 -15.73
CA ASN A 207 -13.24 -22.98 -15.39
C ASN A 207 -14.08 -21.98 -14.59
N SER A 208 -15.26 -21.66 -15.09
CA SER A 208 -16.14 -20.62 -14.53
C SER A 208 -16.62 -20.97 -13.12
N LEU A 209 -17.01 -22.22 -12.86
CA LEU A 209 -17.51 -22.66 -11.55
C LEU A 209 -16.43 -22.59 -10.46
N LYS A 210 -15.22 -23.09 -10.75
CA LYS A 210 -14.09 -22.96 -9.81
C LYS A 210 -13.72 -21.50 -9.59
N THR A 211 -13.69 -20.70 -10.66
CA THR A 211 -13.43 -19.24 -10.57
C THR A 211 -14.45 -18.56 -9.67
N LEU A 212 -15.74 -18.86 -9.84
CA LEU A 212 -16.81 -18.31 -9.02
C LEU A 212 -16.66 -18.74 -7.55
N TYR A 213 -16.45 -20.03 -7.28
CA TYR A 213 -16.26 -20.54 -5.92
C TYR A 213 -15.13 -19.83 -5.17
N PHE A 214 -13.95 -19.72 -5.79
CA PHE A 214 -12.81 -19.04 -5.17
C PHE A 214 -13.00 -17.52 -5.10
N SER A 215 -13.73 -16.92 -6.05
CA SER A 215 -14.09 -15.50 -5.98
C SER A 215 -15.06 -15.22 -4.83
N LEU A 216 -15.97 -16.15 -4.51
CA LEU A 216 -16.86 -16.03 -3.34
C LEU A 216 -16.08 -16.10 -2.02
N ILE A 217 -15.03 -16.91 -1.93
CA ILE A 217 -14.13 -16.92 -0.76
C ILE A 217 -13.45 -15.55 -0.61
N SER A 218 -12.90 -15.00 -1.69
CA SER A 218 -12.33 -13.64 -1.68
C SER A 218 -13.39 -12.59 -1.31
N LEU A 219 -14.59 -12.67 -1.89
CA LEU A 219 -15.68 -11.74 -1.56
C LEU A 219 -16.03 -11.80 -0.08
N PHE A 220 -16.14 -13.00 0.50
CA PHE A 220 -16.42 -13.17 1.91
C PHE A 220 -15.33 -12.54 2.80
N GLY A 221 -14.05 -12.77 2.49
CA GLY A 221 -12.95 -12.12 3.21
C GLY A 221 -13.02 -10.58 3.11
N PHE A 222 -13.39 -10.04 1.95
CA PHE A 222 -13.55 -8.58 1.78
C PHE A 222 -14.76 -8.03 2.54
N LEU A 223 -15.88 -8.76 2.56
CA LEU A 223 -17.11 -8.32 3.18
C LEU A 223 -17.03 -8.31 4.71
N ILE A 224 -16.17 -9.09 5.37
CA ILE A 224 -16.13 -9.15 6.84
C ILE A 224 -15.83 -7.79 7.49
N PRO A 225 -14.70 -7.09 7.21
CA PRO A 225 -14.46 -5.78 7.82
C PRO A 225 -15.53 -4.75 7.46
N LEU A 226 -16.05 -4.82 6.22
CA LEU A 226 -17.11 -3.95 5.76
C LEU A 226 -18.42 -4.22 6.53
N ALA A 227 -18.77 -5.48 6.78
CA ALA A 227 -19.95 -5.88 7.52
C ALA A 227 -19.89 -5.41 8.98
N PHE A 228 -18.72 -5.46 9.62
CA PHE A 228 -18.54 -4.87 10.95
C PHE A 228 -18.80 -3.36 10.95
N PHE A 229 -18.31 -2.63 9.94
CA PHE A 229 -18.58 -1.21 9.80
C PHE A 229 -20.07 -0.92 9.53
N LEU A 230 -20.71 -1.67 8.63
CA LEU A 230 -22.14 -1.55 8.35
C LEU A 230 -23.00 -1.88 9.57
N PHE A 231 -22.61 -2.88 10.35
CA PHE A 231 -23.24 -3.20 11.62
C PHE A 231 -23.12 -2.04 12.62
N TYR A 232 -21.94 -1.42 12.73
CA TYR A 232 -21.75 -0.19 13.51
C TYR A 232 -22.70 0.94 13.06
N LEU A 233 -22.89 1.14 11.75
CA LEU A 233 -23.83 2.15 11.26
C LEU A 233 -25.29 1.80 11.60
N ALA A 234 -25.66 0.53 11.49
CA ALA A 234 -27.01 0.07 11.74
C ALA A 234 -27.41 0.26 13.21
N ILE A 235 -26.57 -0.17 14.16
CA ILE A 235 -26.89 -0.03 15.59
C ILE A 235 -26.97 1.42 16.07
N ASN A 236 -26.33 2.36 15.35
CA ASN A 236 -26.32 3.78 15.70
C ASN A 236 -27.29 4.63 14.86
N ASN A 237 -28.09 4.02 13.98
CA ASN A 237 -28.97 4.71 13.04
C ASN A 237 -28.23 5.79 12.21
N ALA A 238 -27.03 5.47 11.72
CA ALA A 238 -26.14 6.39 11.00
C ALA A 238 -25.95 6.03 9.52
N PHE A 239 -26.71 5.05 9.00
CA PHE A 239 -26.56 4.58 7.63
C PHE A 239 -26.88 5.67 6.60
N ASN A 240 -27.98 6.41 6.81
CA ASN A 240 -28.39 7.49 5.92
C ASN A 240 -27.37 8.63 5.91
N ASP A 241 -26.84 9.01 7.08
CA ASP A 241 -25.82 10.05 7.19
C ASP A 241 -24.52 9.62 6.49
N TRP A 242 -24.09 8.37 6.71
CA TRP A 242 -22.93 7.81 6.02
C TRP A 242 -23.14 7.82 4.50
N TYR A 243 -24.31 7.41 4.01
CA TYR A 243 -24.63 7.40 2.60
C TYR A 243 -24.59 8.81 2.00
N TRP A 244 -25.20 9.79 2.68
CA TRP A 244 -25.15 11.20 2.30
C TRP A 244 -23.70 11.68 2.15
N TRP A 245 -22.87 11.52 3.19
CA TRP A 245 -21.50 12.03 3.18
C TRP A 245 -20.57 11.26 2.23
N SER A 246 -20.63 9.93 2.23
CA SER A 246 -19.66 9.07 1.55
C SER A 246 -20.03 8.75 0.10
N VAL A 247 -21.32 8.82 -0.25
CA VAL A 247 -21.81 8.49 -1.60
C VAL A 247 -22.31 9.74 -2.31
N GLU A 248 -23.35 10.41 -1.77
CA GLU A 248 -23.99 11.52 -2.48
C GLU A 248 -23.11 12.76 -2.54
N TRP A 249 -22.66 13.25 -1.37
CA TRP A 249 -21.80 14.42 -1.27
C TRP A 249 -20.44 14.18 -1.92
N ALA A 250 -19.85 12.99 -1.76
CA ALA A 250 -18.61 12.63 -2.45
C ALA A 250 -18.79 12.64 -3.98
N SER A 251 -19.93 12.17 -4.49
CA SER A 251 -20.25 12.20 -5.92
C SER A 251 -20.38 13.64 -6.43
N ILE A 252 -21.15 14.48 -5.73
CA ILE A 252 -21.27 15.92 -6.01
C ILE A 252 -19.88 16.57 -6.00
N TYR A 253 -19.09 16.35 -4.97
CA TYR A 253 -17.75 16.91 -4.85
C TYR A 253 -16.78 16.46 -5.96
N SER A 254 -16.95 15.24 -6.45
CA SER A 254 -16.12 14.66 -7.51
C SER A 254 -16.52 15.10 -8.93
N SER A 255 -17.80 15.43 -9.15
CA SER A 255 -18.34 15.82 -10.47
C SER A 255 -17.85 17.21 -10.91
N HIS A 256 -17.39 18.04 -9.98
CA HIS A 256 -16.77 19.35 -10.25
C HIS A 256 -15.46 19.28 -11.09
N TYR A 257 -14.94 18.08 -11.37
CA TYR A 257 -13.69 17.89 -12.11
C TYR A 257 -13.95 17.11 -13.39
N SER A 258 -13.82 17.79 -14.53
CA SER A 258 -13.87 17.15 -15.85
C SER A 258 -12.80 16.06 -16.00
N LEU A 259 -13.06 15.07 -16.87
CA LEU A 259 -12.10 14.00 -17.15
C LEU A 259 -10.74 14.56 -17.62
N LEU A 260 -10.75 15.59 -18.48
CA LEU A 260 -9.54 16.27 -18.92
C LEU A 260 -8.73 16.85 -17.76
N ARG A 261 -9.39 17.46 -16.76
CA ARG A 261 -8.72 17.98 -15.57
C ARG A 261 -8.12 16.85 -14.71
N LYS A 262 -8.77 15.68 -14.66
CA LYS A 262 -8.23 14.48 -13.99
C LYS A 262 -7.01 13.92 -14.72
N ILE A 263 -7.04 13.84 -16.06
CA ILE A 263 -5.89 13.45 -16.89
C ILE A 263 -4.73 14.43 -16.69
N TRP A 264 -4.99 15.73 -16.75
CA TRP A 264 -3.97 16.75 -16.52
C TRP A 264 -3.37 16.64 -15.11
N SER A 265 -4.23 16.49 -14.11
CA SER A 265 -3.83 16.25 -12.72
C SER A 265 -3.00 14.98 -12.52
N PHE A 266 -3.27 13.93 -13.31
CA PHE A 266 -2.47 12.72 -13.34
C PHE A 266 -1.07 13.01 -13.89
N LEU A 267 -0.99 13.68 -15.04
CA LEU A 267 0.29 14.03 -15.67
C LEU A 267 1.12 15.00 -14.81
N ASP A 268 0.51 16.06 -14.28
CA ASP A 268 1.19 17.04 -13.44
C ASP A 268 1.76 16.38 -12.17
N SER A 269 1.15 15.31 -11.67
CA SER A 269 1.68 14.65 -10.48
C SER A 269 3.06 14.04 -10.67
N PHE A 270 3.47 13.68 -11.89
CA PHE A 270 4.86 13.27 -12.17
C PHE A 270 5.86 14.42 -11.99
N ARG A 271 5.44 15.65 -12.31
CA ARG A 271 6.23 16.85 -11.98
C ARG A 271 6.33 17.02 -10.47
N ILE A 272 5.24 16.77 -9.72
CA ILE A 272 5.27 16.97 -8.26
C ILE A 272 6.07 15.88 -7.53
N VAL A 273 6.08 14.65 -8.06
CA VAL A 273 6.92 13.55 -7.54
C VAL A 273 8.22 13.39 -8.35
N TRP A 274 8.77 14.48 -8.91
CA TRP A 274 9.98 14.42 -9.74
C TRP A 274 11.17 13.76 -9.04
N GLN A 275 11.23 13.76 -7.70
CA GLN A 275 12.27 13.06 -6.94
C GLN A 275 12.23 11.54 -7.17
N TRP A 276 11.09 11.01 -7.64
CA TRP A 276 10.92 9.62 -8.04
C TRP A 276 11.41 9.33 -9.47
N THR A 277 11.92 10.32 -10.22
CA THR A 277 12.35 10.12 -11.62
C THR A 277 13.27 8.90 -11.80
N PRO A 278 14.30 8.66 -10.96
CA PRO A 278 15.12 7.45 -11.07
C PRO A 278 14.29 6.16 -10.89
N LEU A 279 13.42 6.12 -9.87
CA LEU A 279 12.51 5.00 -9.64
C LEU A 279 11.62 4.75 -10.86
N LEU A 280 11.04 5.81 -11.43
CA LEU A 280 10.15 5.73 -12.60
C LEU A 280 10.90 5.16 -13.81
N ILE A 281 12.07 5.72 -14.16
CA ILE A 281 12.87 5.28 -15.33
C ILE A 281 13.23 3.79 -15.22
N PHE A 282 13.73 3.35 -14.06
CA PHE A 282 14.10 1.95 -13.85
C PHE A 282 12.88 1.03 -13.79
N SER A 283 11.75 1.50 -13.24
CA SER A 283 10.50 0.75 -13.23
C SER A 283 9.93 0.55 -14.63
N PHE A 284 9.90 1.59 -15.47
CA PHE A 284 9.48 1.47 -16.87
C PHE A 284 10.42 0.55 -17.66
N THR A 285 11.73 0.64 -17.42
CA THR A 285 12.68 -0.31 -18.01
C THR A 285 12.37 -1.75 -17.57
N GLY A 286 12.08 -1.95 -16.28
CA GLY A 286 11.64 -3.24 -15.74
C GLY A 286 10.36 -3.75 -16.39
N PHE A 287 9.38 -2.88 -16.65
CA PHE A 287 8.16 -3.20 -17.37
C PHE A 287 8.45 -3.66 -18.80
N PHE A 288 9.26 -2.94 -19.58
CA PHE A 288 9.63 -3.36 -20.93
C PHE A 288 10.41 -4.69 -20.95
N LEU A 289 11.28 -4.91 -19.96
CA LEU A 289 11.98 -6.19 -19.81
C LEU A 289 11.01 -7.33 -19.51
N LEU A 290 9.98 -7.09 -18.67
CA LEU A 290 8.92 -8.05 -18.36
C LEU A 290 8.13 -8.41 -19.62
N MET A 291 7.74 -7.41 -20.42
CA MET A 291 6.95 -7.59 -21.64
C MET A 291 7.70 -8.33 -22.76
N LYS A 292 9.04 -8.32 -22.75
CA LYS A 292 9.88 -9.05 -23.73
C LYS A 292 10.02 -10.54 -23.44
N GLU A 293 9.55 -11.02 -22.29
CA GLU A 293 9.68 -12.42 -21.93
C GLU A 293 8.69 -13.30 -22.69
N LYS A 294 9.15 -14.41 -23.27
CA LYS A 294 8.31 -15.32 -24.06
C LYS A 294 7.27 -16.09 -23.22
N THR A 295 7.58 -16.35 -21.95
CA THR A 295 6.74 -17.15 -21.06
C THR A 295 6.06 -16.28 -20.01
N TRP A 296 4.74 -16.36 -19.94
CA TRP A 296 3.94 -15.62 -18.97
C TRP A 296 3.68 -16.49 -17.75
N SER A 297 4.36 -16.19 -16.63
CA SER A 297 4.01 -16.81 -15.36
C SER A 297 2.93 -16.00 -14.65
N LEU A 298 2.19 -16.64 -13.74
CA LEU A 298 1.15 -16.00 -12.93
C LEU A 298 1.68 -14.73 -12.23
N ASN A 299 2.90 -14.77 -11.71
CA ASN A 299 3.48 -13.62 -11.02
C ASN A 299 3.64 -12.40 -11.94
N LYS A 300 4.02 -12.62 -13.21
CA LYS A 300 4.17 -11.54 -14.20
C LYS A 300 2.81 -10.94 -14.55
N LEU A 301 1.82 -11.80 -14.78
CA LEU A 301 0.44 -11.37 -15.00
C LEU A 301 -0.05 -10.52 -13.83
N LEU A 302 0.16 -10.97 -12.59
CA LEU A 302 -0.23 -10.22 -11.39
C LEU A 302 0.44 -8.86 -11.31
N ILE A 303 1.76 -8.76 -11.55
CA ILE A 303 2.48 -7.47 -11.57
C ILE A 303 1.85 -6.51 -12.61
N ILE A 304 1.52 -7.02 -13.79
CA ILE A 304 0.94 -6.21 -14.88
C ILE A 304 -0.50 -5.79 -14.57
N VAL A 305 -1.32 -6.69 -14.02
CA VAL A 305 -2.69 -6.34 -13.61
C VAL A 305 -2.65 -5.30 -12.48
N VAL A 306 -1.78 -5.48 -11.48
CA VAL A 306 -1.54 -4.50 -10.41
C VAL A 306 -1.09 -3.15 -11.00
N PHE A 307 -0.27 -3.15 -12.05
CA PHE A 307 0.15 -1.92 -12.73
C PHE A 307 -1.02 -1.15 -13.32
N PHE A 308 -1.84 -1.81 -14.15
CA PHE A 308 -2.99 -1.15 -14.78
C PHE A 308 -4.04 -0.69 -13.76
N ILE A 309 -4.33 -1.51 -12.75
CA ILE A 309 -5.26 -1.12 -11.68
C ILE A 309 -4.72 0.05 -10.87
N SER A 310 -3.41 0.10 -10.59
CA SER A 310 -2.78 1.25 -9.91
C SER A 310 -2.90 2.53 -10.73
N LEU A 311 -2.70 2.44 -12.06
CA LEU A 311 -2.89 3.57 -12.97
C LEU A 311 -4.34 4.06 -12.97
N ILE A 312 -5.31 3.16 -13.10
CA ILE A 312 -6.75 3.49 -13.03
C ILE A 312 -7.07 4.14 -11.69
N SER A 313 -6.62 3.52 -10.59
CA SER A 313 -6.84 4.01 -9.23
C SER A 313 -6.27 5.42 -9.03
N ARG A 314 -5.13 5.75 -9.64
CA ARG A 314 -4.57 7.11 -9.60
C ARG A 314 -5.33 8.09 -10.50
N LEU A 315 -5.72 7.67 -11.71
CA LEU A 315 -6.38 8.51 -12.72
C LEU A 315 -7.73 9.05 -12.24
N MET A 316 -8.42 8.31 -11.38
CA MET A 316 -9.73 8.71 -10.84
C MET A 316 -9.68 9.91 -9.88
N PHE A 317 -8.49 10.41 -9.51
CA PHE A 317 -8.30 11.42 -8.47
C PHE A 317 -7.85 12.79 -8.97
N LYS A 318 -8.16 13.79 -8.14
CA LYS A 318 -7.63 15.14 -8.24
C LYS A 318 -6.09 15.13 -8.20
N GLY A 319 -5.46 16.21 -8.65
CA GLY A 319 -4.00 16.34 -8.77
C GLY A 319 -3.23 16.49 -7.46
N ALA A 320 -3.74 15.96 -6.34
CA ALA A 320 -2.97 16.00 -5.10
C ALA A 320 -1.85 14.96 -5.11
N GLU A 321 -0.69 15.34 -4.59
CA GLU A 321 0.55 14.58 -4.63
C GLU A 321 0.42 13.22 -3.97
N ARG A 322 -0.27 13.21 -2.82
CA ARG A 322 -0.51 12.02 -1.99
C ARG A 322 -1.21 10.89 -2.73
N TYR A 323 -1.91 11.16 -3.83
CA TYR A 323 -2.51 10.10 -4.65
C TYR A 323 -1.49 9.35 -5.50
N SER A 324 -0.30 9.91 -5.76
CA SER A 324 0.79 9.19 -6.43
C SER A 324 1.28 7.97 -5.63
N LEU A 325 0.96 7.90 -4.33
CA LEU A 325 1.23 6.72 -3.50
C LEU A 325 0.51 5.45 -4.00
N TYR A 326 -0.60 5.55 -4.76
CA TYR A 326 -1.21 4.38 -5.40
C TYR A 326 -0.33 3.74 -6.47
N LEU A 327 0.57 4.51 -7.09
CA LEU A 327 1.50 4.00 -8.11
C LEU A 327 2.75 3.38 -7.49
N LEU A 328 3.08 3.73 -6.25
CA LEU A 328 4.33 3.35 -5.61
C LEU A 328 4.49 1.81 -5.49
N PRO A 329 3.47 1.03 -5.06
CA PRO A 329 3.58 -0.43 -4.99
C PRO A 329 4.03 -1.06 -6.31
N VAL A 330 3.47 -0.62 -7.44
CA VAL A 330 3.82 -1.24 -8.72
C VAL A 330 5.17 -0.79 -9.25
N PHE A 331 5.55 0.47 -9.05
CA PHE A 331 6.89 0.91 -9.42
C PHE A 331 7.97 0.16 -8.62
N ILE A 332 7.73 -0.10 -7.32
CA ILE A 332 8.65 -0.93 -6.53
C ILE A 332 8.76 -2.35 -7.09
N LEU A 333 7.64 -3.00 -7.46
CA LEU A 333 7.68 -4.35 -8.04
C LEU A 333 8.40 -4.39 -9.40
N LEU A 334 8.16 -3.40 -10.26
CA LEU A 334 8.79 -3.29 -11.58
C LEU A 334 10.29 -2.96 -11.47
N LEU A 335 10.70 -2.14 -10.51
CA LEU A 335 12.11 -1.95 -10.16
C LEU A 335 12.76 -3.29 -9.78
N GLY A 336 12.03 -4.15 -9.07
CA GLY A 336 12.48 -5.50 -8.72
C GLY A 336 12.83 -6.34 -9.95
N VAL A 337 11.96 -6.30 -10.97
CA VAL A 337 12.20 -6.98 -12.26
C VAL A 337 13.49 -6.46 -12.92
N PHE A 338 13.67 -5.13 -12.97
CA PHE A 338 14.87 -4.52 -13.53
C PHE A 338 16.15 -4.97 -12.81
N LEU A 339 16.17 -4.85 -11.48
CA LEU A 339 17.33 -5.18 -10.65
C LEU A 339 17.70 -6.66 -10.77
N GLU A 340 16.71 -7.55 -10.73
CA GLU A 340 16.96 -9.00 -10.81
C GLU A 340 17.58 -9.38 -12.17
N LYS A 341 17.07 -8.81 -13.27
CA LYS A 341 17.64 -9.03 -14.61
C LYS A 341 19.08 -8.55 -14.70
N LYS A 342 19.38 -7.37 -14.14
CA LYS A 342 20.75 -6.82 -14.14
C LYS A 342 21.70 -7.66 -13.29
N ILE A 343 21.26 -8.13 -12.12
CA ILE A 343 22.06 -9.01 -11.27
C ILE A 343 22.37 -10.33 -11.98
N VAL A 344 21.40 -10.95 -12.64
CA VAL A 344 21.61 -12.18 -13.42
C VAL A 344 22.58 -11.95 -14.58
N GLN A 345 22.44 -10.83 -15.31
CA GLN A 345 23.34 -10.49 -16.40
C GLN A 345 24.79 -10.30 -15.92
N LEU A 346 24.99 -9.58 -14.81
CA LEU A 346 26.31 -9.37 -14.23
C LEU A 346 26.97 -10.68 -13.79
N LYS A 347 26.21 -11.61 -13.19
CA LYS A 347 26.73 -12.93 -12.81
C LYS A 347 27.22 -13.73 -14.02
N LYS A 348 26.48 -13.69 -15.14
CA LYS A 348 26.88 -14.37 -16.39
C LYS A 348 28.17 -13.81 -16.96
N ASN A 349 28.31 -12.48 -16.99
CA ASN A 349 29.51 -11.83 -17.49
C ASN A 349 30.74 -12.15 -16.62
N ILE A 350 30.59 -12.24 -15.30
CA ILE A 350 31.70 -12.61 -14.40
C ILE A 350 32.11 -14.08 -14.60
N SER A 351 31.17 -14.99 -14.85
CA SER A 351 31.49 -16.41 -15.08
C SER A 351 32.15 -16.71 -16.43
N SER A 352 32.15 -15.75 -17.36
CA SER A 352 32.83 -15.90 -18.66
C SER A 352 34.26 -15.35 -18.68
N PHE A 353 34.70 -14.70 -17.60
CA PHE A 353 36.09 -14.34 -17.34
C PHE A 353 36.72 -15.38 -16.43
#